data_AF-A0A844XYR4-F1
#
_entry.id   AF-A0A844XYR4-F1
#
_cell.length_a   1.000
_cell.length_b   1.000
_cell.length_c   1.000
_cell.angle_alpha   90.00
_cell.angle_beta   90.00
_cell.angle_gamma   90.00
#
_symmetry.space_group_name_H-M   'P 1'
#
loop_
_entity.id
_entity.type
_entity.pdbx_description
1 polymer ?
#
loop_
_entity_poly.entity_id
_entity_poly.type
_entity_poly.pdbx_seq_one_letter_code
_entity_poly.pdbx_strand_id
1 'polypeptide(L)'
;MLYRAHLDVHAQLPPESLSVSLNVMHIDPAHGWYDEYGFDLDSNAVTGILNPTSTECFLRCAVGMGGEDALDFAEWAGRAHPSDRMRLASYEARAGLLGLAGRDALWREAEGAGSVMVAKEAARRRAALEEATRAPAM
;
A
#
# COMPACT_ATOMS: atom_id res chain seq x y z
N MET A 1 28.54 2.19 14.81
CA MET A 1 27.65 3.30 15.20
C MET A 1 26.23 2.89 14.83
N LEU A 2 25.29 2.86 15.78
CA LEU A 2 23.90 2.47 15.50
C LEU A 2 23.16 3.67 14.88
N TYR A 3 22.47 3.44 13.78
CA TYR A 3 21.62 4.43 13.11
C TYR A 3 20.46 4.85 14.02
N ARG A 4 20.19 6.16 14.12
CA ARG A 4 19.02 6.71 14.83
C ARG A 4 17.95 7.10 13.82
N ALA A 5 16.82 6.40 13.89
CA ALA A 5 15.66 6.67 13.05
C ALA A 5 15.26 8.16 13.12
N HIS A 6 14.99 8.75 11.95
CA HIS A 6 14.54 10.14 11.75
C HIS A 6 15.51 11.25 12.20
N LEU A 7 16.70 10.91 12.68
CA LEU A 7 17.72 11.87 13.10
C LEU A 7 18.96 11.80 12.22
N ASP A 8 19.35 10.59 11.82
CA ASP A 8 20.53 10.36 11.01
C ASP A 8 20.13 10.20 9.54
N VAL A 9 20.99 10.70 8.63
CA VAL A 9 20.90 10.45 7.19
C VAL A 9 21.92 9.37 6.83
N HIS A 10 21.48 8.28 6.23
CA HIS A 10 22.36 7.22 5.77
C HIS A 10 22.84 7.50 4.35
N ALA A 11 24.09 7.96 4.20
CA ALA A 11 24.70 8.20 2.90
C ALA A 11 25.54 6.98 2.47
N GLN A 12 25.02 6.19 1.53
CA GLN A 12 25.79 5.13 0.87
C GLN A 12 26.33 5.65 -0.47
N LEU A 13 27.64 5.89 -0.54
CA LEU A 13 28.31 6.29 -1.78
C LEU A 13 28.55 5.06 -2.69
N PRO A 14 28.58 5.23 -4.02
CA PRO A 14 28.89 4.13 -4.94
C PRO A 14 30.24 3.49 -4.60
N PRO A 15 30.35 2.16 -4.56
CA PRO A 15 31.60 1.49 -4.24
C PRO A 15 32.54 1.43 -5.46
N GLU A 16 33.86 1.44 -5.24
CA GLU A 16 34.88 1.32 -6.32
C GLU A 16 35.00 -0.11 -6.88
N SER A 17 34.43 -1.10 -6.19
CA SER A 17 34.36 -2.51 -6.60
C SER A 17 33.04 -3.13 -6.12
N LEU A 18 32.75 -4.39 -6.46
CA LEU A 18 31.53 -5.06 -6.02
C LEU A 18 31.41 -5.03 -4.48
N SER A 19 30.36 -4.38 -3.99
CA SER A 19 30.04 -4.30 -2.57
C SER A 19 28.59 -4.69 -2.35
N VAL A 20 28.34 -5.43 -1.27
CA VAL A 20 27.00 -5.82 -0.82
C VAL A 20 26.81 -5.24 0.58
N SER A 21 25.80 -4.38 0.76
CA SER A 21 25.38 -3.91 2.07
C SER A 21 24.26 -4.81 2.59
N LEU A 22 24.40 -5.27 3.84
CA LEU A 22 23.36 -6.03 4.55
C LEU A 22 22.88 -5.21 5.74
N ASN A 23 21.61 -4.80 5.70
CA ASN A 23 20.96 -4.18 6.84
C ASN A 23 20.33 -5.27 7.71
N VAL A 24 20.83 -5.43 8.93
CA VAL A 24 20.22 -6.29 9.93
C VAL A 24 19.40 -5.41 10.86
N MET A 25 18.08 -5.51 10.75
CA MET A 25 17.15 -4.78 11.61
C MET A 25 16.48 -5.75 12.57
N HIS A 26 16.46 -5.41 13.85
CA HIS A 26 15.61 -6.09 14.81
C HIS A 26 14.18 -5.57 14.65
N ILE A 27 13.25 -6.46 14.29
CA ILE A 27 11.82 -6.14 14.20
C ILE A 27 11.20 -6.50 15.55
N ASP A 28 10.89 -5.47 16.33
CA ASP A 28 10.08 -5.62 17.54
C ASP A 28 8.60 -5.83 17.14
N PRO A 29 7.83 -6.70 17.82
CA PRO A 29 6.40 -6.85 17.55
C PRO A 29 5.58 -5.56 17.70
N ALA A 30 6.03 -4.62 18.53
CA ALA A 30 5.46 -3.29 18.67
C ALA A 30 6.01 -2.29 17.64
N HIS A 31 6.90 -2.71 16.75
CA HIS A 31 7.42 -1.86 15.69
C HIS A 31 6.29 -1.43 14.76
N GLY A 32 6.19 -0.12 14.54
CA GLY A 32 5.17 0.47 13.67
C GLY A 32 5.37 0.05 12.21
N TRP A 33 4.31 0.21 11.43
CA TRP A 33 4.37 0.04 9.99
C TRP A 33 4.83 1.33 9.34
N TYR A 34 6.12 1.43 9.05
CA TYR A 34 6.72 2.61 8.45
C TYR A 34 7.10 2.38 6.99
N ASP A 35 6.87 3.40 6.18
CA ASP A 35 7.35 3.44 4.80
C ASP A 35 8.74 4.07 4.74
N GLU A 36 9.62 3.44 3.97
CA GLU A 36 10.91 3.99 3.58
C GLU A 36 10.76 4.61 2.21
N TYR A 37 11.22 5.84 2.05
CA TYR A 37 11.04 6.61 0.83
C TYR A 37 12.37 6.87 0.13
N GLY A 38 12.39 6.65 -1.17
CA GLY A 38 13.46 7.15 -2.03
C GLY A 38 13.29 8.65 -2.21
N PHE A 39 14.39 9.38 -2.17
CA PHE A 39 14.40 10.82 -2.42
C PHE A 39 15.41 11.12 -3.52
N ASP A 40 14.95 11.76 -4.59
CA ASP A 40 15.80 12.25 -5.67
C ASP A 40 16.21 13.69 -5.39
N LEU A 41 17.52 13.93 -5.35
CA LEU A 41 18.11 15.23 -5.08
C LEU A 41 17.99 16.17 -6.28
N ASP A 42 17.96 15.64 -7.51
CA ASP A 42 17.90 16.46 -8.72
C ASP A 42 16.50 17.05 -8.91
N SER A 43 15.45 16.23 -8.74
CA SER A 43 14.05 16.69 -8.79
C SER A 43 13.50 17.20 -7.46
N ASN A 44 14.27 17.05 -6.36
CA ASN A 44 13.87 17.41 -5.00
C ASN A 44 12.51 16.80 -4.61
N ALA A 45 12.34 15.51 -4.89
CA ALA A 45 11.07 14.81 -4.74
C ALA A 45 11.23 13.39 -4.18
N VAL A 46 10.19 12.93 -3.49
CA VAL A 46 10.04 11.51 -3.14
C VAL A 46 9.76 10.72 -4.41
N THR A 47 10.58 9.71 -4.69
CA THR A 47 10.48 8.89 -5.91
C THR A 47 9.59 7.67 -5.75
N GLY A 48 9.46 7.16 -4.52
CA GLY A 48 8.62 6.01 -4.22
C GLY A 48 8.95 5.35 -2.89
N ILE A 49 8.25 4.26 -2.61
CA ILE A 49 8.44 3.44 -1.41
C ILE A 49 9.49 2.37 -1.71
N LEU A 50 10.50 2.27 -0.85
CA LEU A 50 11.64 1.36 -0.99
C LEU A 50 11.49 0.06 -0.23
N ASN A 51 10.53 -0.01 0.70
CA ASN A 51 10.28 -1.18 1.54
C ASN A 51 8.87 -1.76 1.33
N PRO A 52 8.50 -2.16 0.09
CA PRO A 52 7.29 -2.94 -0.11
C PRO A 52 7.42 -4.25 0.68
N THR A 53 6.34 -4.65 1.37
CA THR A 53 6.34 -5.91 2.11
C THR A 53 5.65 -6.98 1.28
N SER A 54 5.88 -8.25 1.59
CA SER A 54 5.15 -9.35 0.95
C SER A 54 3.70 -9.45 1.45
N THR A 55 3.36 -8.73 2.53
CA THR A 55 2.07 -8.81 3.22
C THR A 55 0.91 -8.42 2.33
N GLU A 56 1.02 -7.36 1.52
CA GLU A 56 -0.06 -6.97 0.60
C GLU A 56 -0.28 -8.02 -0.50
N CYS A 57 0.79 -8.70 -0.93
CA CYS A 57 0.70 -9.78 -1.92
C CYS A 57 -0.04 -10.99 -1.31
N PHE A 58 0.36 -11.42 -0.12
CA PHE A 58 -0.30 -12.52 0.58
C PHE A 58 -1.76 -12.22 0.88
N LEU A 59 -2.09 -10.99 1.29
CA LEU A 59 -3.48 -10.57 1.48
C LEU A 59 -4.31 -10.73 0.19
N ARG A 60 -3.82 -10.21 -0.93
CA ARG A 60 -4.52 -10.32 -2.23
C ARG A 60 -4.70 -11.77 -2.65
N CYS A 61 -3.67 -12.60 -2.50
CA CYS A 61 -3.76 -14.04 -2.77
C CYS A 61 -4.80 -14.72 -1.88
N ALA A 62 -4.78 -14.47 -0.57
CA ALA A 62 -5.69 -15.09 0.38
C ALA A 62 -7.16 -14.72 0.08
N VAL A 63 -7.44 -13.44 -0.17
CA VAL A 63 -8.77 -12.96 -0.57
C VAL A 63 -9.19 -13.56 -1.93
N GLY A 64 -8.29 -13.60 -2.90
CA GLY A 64 -8.56 -14.17 -4.23
C GLY A 64 -8.85 -15.67 -4.22
N MET A 65 -8.33 -16.40 -3.23
CA MET A 65 -8.63 -17.83 -3.02
C MET A 65 -10.00 -18.06 -2.34
N GLY A 66 -10.71 -17.01 -1.90
CA GLY A 66 -12.08 -17.10 -1.40
C GLY A 66 -12.22 -17.64 0.02
N GLY A 67 -11.16 -17.60 0.85
CA GLY A 67 -11.26 -17.98 2.26
C GLY A 67 -12.04 -16.95 3.08
N GLU A 68 -13.02 -17.40 3.88
CA GLU A 68 -13.83 -16.52 4.74
C GLU A 68 -12.98 -15.74 5.75
N ASP A 69 -12.05 -16.41 6.44
CA ASP A 69 -11.11 -15.75 7.35
C ASP A 69 -10.27 -14.66 6.68
N ALA A 70 -9.94 -14.85 5.39
CA ALA A 70 -9.18 -13.86 4.63
C ALA A 70 -10.03 -12.64 4.28
N LEU A 71 -11.32 -12.82 4.02
CA LEU A 71 -12.27 -11.72 3.79
C LEU A 71 -12.52 -10.92 5.08
N ASP A 72 -12.70 -11.61 6.20
CA ASP A 72 -12.86 -10.98 7.51
C ASP A 72 -11.63 -10.15 7.90
N PHE A 73 -10.44 -10.74 7.70
CA PHE A 73 -9.19 -10.01 7.90
C PHE A 73 -9.06 -8.82 6.96
N ALA A 74 -9.40 -8.99 5.67
CA ALA A 74 -9.35 -7.89 4.71
C ALA A 74 -10.31 -6.76 5.13
N GLU A 75 -11.54 -7.05 5.56
CA GLU A 75 -12.46 -6.03 6.02
C GLU A 75 -11.89 -5.23 7.20
N TRP A 76 -11.41 -5.92 8.23
CA TRP A 76 -10.74 -5.26 9.35
C TRP A 76 -9.55 -4.42 8.87
N ALA A 77 -8.74 -4.98 7.98
CA ALA A 77 -7.53 -4.33 7.50
C ALA A 77 -7.85 -3.03 6.76
N GLY A 78 -8.88 -3.02 5.91
CA GLY A 78 -9.33 -1.83 5.17
C GLY A 78 -9.76 -0.69 6.09
N ARG A 79 -10.48 -1.02 7.17
CA ARG A 79 -11.04 -0.03 8.09
C ARG A 79 -10.00 0.52 9.08
N ALA A 80 -9.09 -0.31 9.56
CA ALA A 80 -8.34 -0.02 10.79
C ALA A 80 -6.84 -0.32 10.76
N HIS A 81 -6.30 -1.00 9.74
CA HIS A 81 -4.89 -1.41 9.77
C HIS A 81 -3.95 -0.19 9.90
N PRO A 82 -2.87 -0.22 10.69
CA PRO A 82 -1.97 0.93 10.84
C PRO A 82 -1.24 1.33 9.55
N SER A 83 -0.94 0.35 8.67
CA SER A 83 -0.41 0.61 7.33
C SER A 83 -1.53 1.01 6.35
N ASP A 84 -1.42 2.22 5.81
CA ASP A 84 -2.27 2.73 4.74
C ASP A 84 -2.18 1.86 3.47
N ARG A 85 -1.00 1.31 3.15
CA ARG A 85 -0.83 0.37 2.02
C ARG A 85 -1.62 -0.91 2.22
N MET A 86 -1.63 -1.46 3.43
CA MET A 86 -2.45 -2.62 3.77
C MET A 86 -3.94 -2.32 3.68
N ARG A 87 -4.37 -1.11 4.10
CA ARG A 87 -5.76 -0.67 3.91
C ARG A 87 -6.13 -0.66 2.43
N LEU A 88 -5.30 -0.03 1.60
CA LEU A 88 -5.53 0.02 0.16
C LEU A 88 -5.53 -1.37 -0.47
N ALA A 89 -4.56 -2.23 -0.14
CA ALA A 89 -4.47 -3.59 -0.64
C ALA A 89 -5.71 -4.43 -0.29
N SER A 90 -6.30 -4.22 0.89
CA SER A 90 -7.59 -4.82 1.25
C SER A 90 -8.71 -4.38 0.30
N TYR A 91 -8.87 -3.07 0.10
CA TYR A 91 -9.92 -2.56 -0.78
C TYR A 91 -9.73 -3.02 -2.24
N GLU A 92 -8.49 -3.03 -2.74
CA GLU A 92 -8.18 -3.57 -4.06
C GLU A 92 -8.52 -5.06 -4.19
N ALA A 93 -8.14 -5.87 -3.20
CA ALA A 93 -8.41 -7.30 -3.19
C ALA A 93 -9.93 -7.58 -3.20
N ARG A 94 -10.68 -6.93 -2.30
CA ARG A 94 -12.14 -7.08 -2.19
C ARG A 94 -12.85 -6.55 -3.43
N ALA A 95 -12.39 -5.44 -4.02
CA ALA A 95 -12.95 -4.90 -5.27
C ALA A 95 -12.80 -5.90 -6.43
N GLY A 96 -11.69 -6.66 -6.45
CA GLY A 96 -11.44 -7.70 -7.45
C GLY A 96 -12.56 -8.75 -7.54
N LEU A 97 -13.23 -9.03 -6.41
CA LEU A 97 -14.31 -10.03 -6.30
C LEU A 97 -15.68 -9.49 -6.74
N LEU A 98 -15.83 -8.17 -6.91
CA LEU A 98 -17.11 -7.52 -7.13
C LEU A 98 -17.32 -7.10 -8.59
N GLY A 99 -18.59 -7.03 -9.00
CA GLY A 99 -18.99 -6.34 -10.24
C GLY A 99 -18.95 -4.81 -10.09
N LEU A 100 -19.17 -4.07 -11.19
CA LEU A 100 -18.99 -2.61 -11.24
C LEU A 100 -19.73 -1.84 -10.12
N ALA A 101 -21.02 -2.15 -9.89
CA ALA A 101 -21.80 -1.49 -8.84
C ALA A 101 -21.25 -1.78 -7.43
N GLY A 102 -20.84 -3.02 -7.17
CA GLY A 102 -20.23 -3.41 -5.90
C GLY A 102 -18.87 -2.75 -5.69
N ARG A 103 -18.07 -2.60 -6.76
CA ARG A 103 -16.80 -1.87 -6.72
C ARG A 103 -17.01 -0.38 -6.38
N ASP A 104 -17.96 0.30 -7.02
CA ASP A 104 -18.25 1.70 -6.69
C ASP A 104 -18.69 1.88 -5.24
N ALA A 105 -19.56 0.99 -4.73
CA ALA A 105 -19.99 1.03 -3.34
C ALA A 105 -18.83 0.80 -2.36
N LEU A 106 -17.96 -0.18 -2.65
CA LEU A 106 -16.79 -0.47 -1.83
C LEU A 106 -15.79 0.69 -1.83
N TRP A 107 -15.52 1.31 -2.98
CA TRP A 107 -14.65 2.48 -3.04
C TRP A 107 -15.27 3.70 -2.35
N ARG A 108 -16.60 3.85 -2.38
CA ARG A 108 -17.28 4.91 -1.62
C ARG A 108 -17.13 4.72 -0.11
N GLU A 109 -17.11 3.48 0.37
CA GLU A 109 -16.74 3.17 1.76
C GLU A 109 -15.30 3.60 2.05
N ALA A 110 -14.36 3.26 1.16
CA ALA A 110 -12.95 3.57 1.32
C ALA A 110 -12.64 5.08 1.42
N GLU A 111 -13.42 5.94 0.74
CA GLU A 111 -13.34 7.40 0.88
C GLU A 111 -13.56 7.88 2.33
N GLY A 112 -14.35 7.16 3.11
CA GLY A 112 -14.65 7.46 4.51
C GLY A 112 -13.79 6.71 5.53
N ALA A 113 -12.81 5.91 5.10
CA ALA A 113 -12.06 5.00 5.98
C ALA A 113 -10.94 5.67 6.82
N GLY A 114 -10.93 7.00 6.90
CA GLY A 114 -10.04 7.77 7.77
C GLY A 114 -8.57 7.85 7.34
N SER A 115 -8.23 7.37 6.14
CA SER A 115 -6.90 7.52 5.55
C SER A 115 -6.95 8.45 4.34
N VAL A 116 -6.11 9.50 4.34
CA VAL A 116 -6.04 10.46 3.23
C VAL A 116 -5.55 9.79 1.94
N MET A 117 -4.60 8.85 2.06
CA MET A 117 -4.08 8.10 0.92
C MET A 117 -5.19 7.25 0.29
N VAL A 118 -5.87 6.45 1.13
CA VAL A 118 -6.96 5.57 0.68
C VAL A 118 -8.11 6.39 0.09
N ALA A 119 -8.49 7.51 0.73
CA ALA A 119 -9.58 8.33 0.25
C ALA A 119 -9.31 8.94 -1.14
N LYS A 120 -8.09 9.41 -1.39
CA LYS A 120 -7.68 9.93 -2.71
C LYS A 120 -7.69 8.84 -3.77
N GLU A 121 -7.14 7.67 -3.46
CA GLU A 121 -7.13 6.55 -4.41
C GLU A 121 -8.53 6.03 -4.69
N ALA A 122 -9.39 5.94 -3.67
CA ALA A 122 -10.78 5.54 -3.81
C ALA A 122 -11.57 6.48 -4.74
N ALA A 123 -11.43 7.79 -4.57
CA ALA A 123 -12.04 8.78 -5.46
C ALA A 123 -11.56 8.60 -6.91
N ARG A 124 -10.26 8.36 -7.11
CA ARG A 124 -9.68 8.08 -8.45
C ARG A 124 -10.27 6.81 -9.06
N ARG A 125 -10.40 5.74 -8.29
CA ARG A 125 -10.96 4.46 -8.74
C ARG A 125 -12.43 4.61 -9.14
N ARG A 126 -13.22 5.37 -8.39
CA ARG A 126 -14.63 5.65 -8.73
C ARG A 126 -14.76 6.46 -10.01
N ALA A 127 -13.97 7.52 -10.19
CA ALA A 127 -13.96 8.29 -11.43
C ALA A 127 -13.66 7.40 -12.65
N ALA A 128 -12.68 6.50 -12.54
CA ALA A 128 -12.35 5.55 -13.60
C ALA A 128 -13.49 4.55 -13.90
N LEU A 129 -14.25 4.12 -12.89
CA LEU A 129 -15.42 3.25 -13.08
C LEU A 129 -16.56 3.99 -13.79
N GLU A 130 -16.78 5.26 -13.46
CA GLU A 130 -17.78 6.10 -14.13
C GLU A 130 -17.43 6.30 -15.61
N GLU A 131 -16.17 6.55 -15.93
CA GLU A 131 -15.67 6.63 -17.31
C GLU A 131 -15.87 5.31 -18.07
N ALA A 132 -15.50 4.18 -17.46
CA ALA A 132 -15.67 2.86 -18.06
C ALA A 132 -17.15 2.51 -18.35
N THR A 133 -18.07 3.02 -17.53
CA THR A 133 -19.52 2.81 -17.71
C THR A 133 -20.11 3.72 -18.79
N ARG A 134 -19.47 4.85 -19.10
CA ARG A 134 -19.89 5.81 -20.14
C ARG A 134 -19.31 5.51 -21.53
N ALA A 135 -18.26 4.71 -21.62
CA ALA A 135 -17.69 4.32 -22.90
C ALA A 135 -18.71 3.50 -23.72
N PRO A 136 -19.00 3.87 -24.99
CA PRO A 136 -19.92 3.10 -25.82
C PRO A 136 -19.34 1.70 -26.05
N ALA A 137 -20.20 0.68 -25.98
CA ALA A 137 -19.83 -0.68 -26.36
C ALA A 137 -19.35 -0.66 -27.83
N MET A 138 -18.05 -0.90 -28.04
CA MET A 138 -17.47 -1.12 -29.36
C MET A 138 -17.97 -2.44 -29.94
#